data_AF-A0A258XJJ3-F1
#
_entry.id   AF-A0A258XJJ3-F1
#
_cell.length_a   1.000
_cell.length_b   1.000
_cell.length_c   1.000
_cell.angle_alpha   90.00
_cell.angle_beta   90.00
_cell.angle_gamma   90.00
#
_symmetry.space_group_name_H-M   'P 1'
#
loop_
_entity.id
_entity.type
_entity.pdbx_description
1 polymer ?
#
loop_
_entity_poly.entity_id
_entity_poly.type
_entity_poly.pdbx_seq_one_letter_code
_entity_poly.pdbx_strand_id
1 'polypeptide(L)' 'MPESPDPTVFPLDHLALRGARSAPALVLRDRTLSHEELNARVSALAKWLKSQVGEAGARVATWLPKTELACLMPL' A
#
# COMPACT_ATOMS: atom_id res chain seq x y z
N MET A 1 3.50 -30.17 1.15
CA MET A 1 4.68 -29.33 0.85
C MET A 1 4.16 -27.98 0.42
N PRO A 2 4.64 -26.84 0.96
CA PRO A 2 4.25 -25.56 0.40
C PRO A 2 4.68 -25.53 -1.07
N GLU A 3 3.82 -24.98 -1.91
CA GLU A 3 4.14 -24.75 -3.32
C GLU A 3 5.31 -23.78 -3.46
N SER A 4 6.13 -23.96 -4.49
CA SER A 4 7.18 -22.99 -4.81
C SER A 4 6.53 -21.65 -5.18
N PRO A 5 7.04 -20.51 -4.66
CA PRO A 5 6.45 -19.20 -4.96
C PRO A 5 6.55 -18.88 -6.46
N ASP A 6 5.56 -18.15 -6.96
CA ASP A 6 5.55 -17.61 -8.33
C ASP A 6 6.82 -16.75 -8.55
N PRO A 7 7.64 -17.04 -9.58
CA PRO A 7 8.86 -16.30 -9.84
C PRO A 7 8.61 -14.90 -10.43
N THR A 8 7.37 -14.56 -10.80
CA THR A 8 7.03 -13.28 -11.40
C THR A 8 7.09 -12.15 -10.37
N VAL A 9 8.00 -11.20 -10.58
CA VAL A 9 8.15 -10.04 -9.70
C VAL A 9 7.15 -8.93 -10.06
N PHE A 10 6.53 -8.34 -9.04
CA PHE A 10 5.64 -7.19 -9.17
C PHE A 10 6.06 -6.08 -8.19
N PRO A 11 5.83 -4.81 -8.55
CA PRO A 11 5.92 -3.69 -7.60
C PRO A 11 5.08 -3.92 -6.34
N LEU A 12 5.55 -3.41 -5.20
CA LEU A 12 4.94 -3.69 -3.89
C LEU A 12 3.52 -3.12 -3.76
N ASP A 13 3.24 -1.99 -4.42
CA ASP A 13 1.94 -1.33 -4.49
C ASP A 13 0.84 -2.21 -5.12
N HIS A 14 1.23 -3.21 -5.92
CA HIS A 14 0.28 -4.17 -6.47
C HIS A 14 -0.41 -5.04 -5.40
N LEU A 15 0.13 -5.11 -4.17
CA LEU A 15 -0.49 -5.86 -3.07
C LEU A 15 -1.97 -5.49 -2.85
N ALA A 16 -2.32 -4.21 -3.00
CA ALA A 16 -3.70 -3.76 -2.85
C ALA A 16 -4.66 -4.39 -3.89
N LEU A 17 -4.13 -4.87 -5.03
CA LEU A 17 -4.88 -5.42 -6.15
C LEU A 17 -4.91 -6.96 -6.21
N ARG A 18 -4.18 -7.67 -5.32
CA ARG A 18 -4.01 -9.14 -5.41
C ARG A 18 -5.13 -9.97 -4.78
N GLY A 19 -6.03 -9.37 -4.00
CA GLY A 19 -7.12 -10.08 -3.33
C GLY A 19 -8.51 -9.62 -3.77
N ALA A 20 -9.53 -10.38 -3.37
CA ALA A 20 -10.92 -9.99 -3.60
C ALA A 20 -11.22 -8.67 -2.87
N ARG A 21 -12.08 -7.82 -3.47
CA ARG A 21 -12.35 -6.45 -2.97
C ARG A 21 -12.64 -6.37 -1.46
N SER A 22 -13.48 -7.27 -0.95
CA SER A 22 -13.89 -7.32 0.45
C SER A 22 -13.00 -8.20 1.34
N ALA A 23 -11.97 -8.85 0.80
CA ALA A 23 -11.05 -9.67 1.58
C ALA A 23 -10.09 -8.78 2.40
N PRO A 24 -9.65 -9.25 3.58
CA PRO A 24 -8.72 -8.49 4.42
C PRO A 24 -7.35 -8.34 3.74
N ALA A 25 -6.81 -7.13 3.71
CA ALA A 25 -5.54 -6.77 3.08
C ALA A 25 -4.50 -6.22 4.06
N LEU A 26 -4.92 -5.38 5.02
CA LEU A 26 -4.02 -4.82 6.03
C LEU A 26 -4.68 -4.88 7.41
N VAL A 27 -4.09 -5.64 8.31
CA VAL A 27 -4.55 -5.78 9.69
C VAL A 27 -3.80 -4.78 10.57
N LEU A 28 -4.53 -3.86 11.19
CA LEU A 28 -4.06 -2.93 12.20
C LEU A 28 -4.57 -3.38 13.57
N ARG A 29 -4.14 -2.70 14.65
CA ARG A 29 -4.53 -3.07 16.02
C ARG A 29 -6.03 -2.93 16.26
N ASP A 30 -6.64 -1.89 15.71
CA ASP A 30 -8.02 -1.47 15.97
C ASP A 30 -8.99 -1.82 14.84
N ARG A 31 -8.46 -2.11 13.63
CA ARG A 31 -9.27 -2.40 12.46
C ARG A 31 -8.50 -3.18 11.40
N THR A 32 -9.24 -3.75 10.45
CA THR A 32 -8.68 -4.37 9.25
C THR A 32 -9.19 -3.63 8.03
N LEU A 33 -8.29 -3.30 7.12
CA LEU A 33 -8.66 -2.78 5.80
C LEU A 33 -8.84 -3.94 4.83
N SER A 34 -9.91 -3.87 4.05
CA SER A 34 -10.09 -4.69 2.86
C SER A 34 -9.17 -4.23 1.72
N HIS A 35 -9.02 -5.06 0.68
CA HIS A 35 -8.25 -4.71 -0.53
C HIS A 35 -8.77 -3.42 -1.19
N GLU A 36 -10.09 -3.26 -1.27
CA GLU A 36 -10.69 -2.04 -1.81
C GLU A 36 -10.36 -0.80 -0.98
N GLU A 37 -10.49 -0.88 0.34
CA GLU A 37 -10.17 0.24 1.23
C GLU A 37 -8.67 0.57 1.21
N LEU A 38 -7.79 -0.45 1.18
CA LEU A 38 -6.35 -0.25 1.06
C LEU A 38 -6.02 0.50 -0.24
N ASN A 39 -6.54 0.04 -1.37
CA ASN A 39 -6.33 0.68 -2.68
C ASN A 39 -6.83 2.14 -2.69
N ALA A 40 -8.01 2.41 -2.11
CA ALA A 40 -8.56 3.75 -2.02
C ALA A 40 -7.67 4.69 -1.17
N ARG A 41 -7.13 4.19 -0.06
CA ARG A 41 -6.26 4.97 0.83
C ARG A 41 -4.89 5.25 0.23
N VAL A 42 -4.27 4.26 -0.43
CA VAL A 42 -3.03 4.45 -1.20
C VAL A 42 -3.26 5.50 -2.30
N SER A 43 -4.36 5.39 -3.05
CA SER A 43 -4.70 6.34 -4.11
C SER A 43 -4.86 7.78 -3.59
N ALA A 44 -5.51 7.94 -2.43
CA ALA A 44 -5.66 9.25 -1.79
C ALA A 44 -4.32 9.84 -1.35
N LEU A 45 -3.45 9.03 -0.73
CA LEU A 45 -2.10 9.44 -0.33
C LEU A 45 -1.24 9.81 -1.54
N ALA A 46 -1.23 8.99 -2.59
CA ALA A 46 -0.47 9.24 -3.81
C ALA A 46 -0.92 10.54 -4.50
N LYS A 47 -2.23 10.80 -4.57
CA LYS A 47 -2.77 12.06 -5.08
C LYS A 47 -2.30 13.26 -4.26
N TRP A 48 -2.32 13.14 -2.94
CA TRP A 48 -1.83 14.19 -2.05
C TRP A 48 -0.32 14.41 -2.23
N LEU A 49 0.51 13.36 -2.23
CA LEU A 49 1.95 13.47 -2.43
C LEU A 49 2.29 14.11 -3.78
N LYS A 50 1.60 13.74 -4.85
CA LYS A 50 1.76 14.35 -6.18
C LYS A 50 1.55 15.86 -6.15
N SER A 51 0.60 16.34 -5.33
CA SER A 51 0.37 17.78 -5.16
C SER A 51 1.47 18.50 -4.36
N GLN A 52 2.25 17.77 -3.55
CA GLN A 52 3.32 18.33 -2.72
C GLN A 52 4.67 18.35 -3.44
N VAL A 53 5.00 17.30 -4.20
CA VAL A 53 6.36 17.11 -4.74
C VAL A 53 6.57 17.70 -6.14
N GLY A 54 5.50 18.01 -6.88
CA GLY A 54 5.56 18.77 -8.13
C GLY A 54 6.14 18.04 -9.36
N GLU A 55 6.91 16.97 -9.18
CA GLU A 55 7.53 16.22 -10.28
C GLU A 55 7.51 14.69 -10.08
N ALA A 56 7.51 13.95 -11.20
CA ALA A 56 7.62 12.49 -11.17
C ALA A 56 9.04 12.06 -10.80
N GLY A 57 9.17 11.07 -9.92
CA GLY A 57 10.47 10.58 -9.45
C GLY A 57 11.07 11.37 -8.28
N ALA A 58 10.38 12.40 -7.79
CA ALA A 58 10.77 13.09 -6.57
C ALA A 58 10.91 12.12 -5.39
N ARG A 59 11.91 12.36 -4.55
CA ARG A 59 12.19 11.53 -3.37
C ARG A 59 11.44 12.07 -2.16
N VAL A 60 10.64 11.22 -1.53
CA VAL A 60 9.92 11.53 -0.29
C VAL A 60 10.61 10.81 0.87
N ALA A 61 11.27 11.56 1.75
CA ALA A 61 11.79 11.01 2.99
C ALA A 61 10.64 10.76 3.97
N THR A 62 10.62 9.59 4.60
CA THR A 62 9.59 9.22 5.58
C THR A 62 10.23 8.69 6.87
N TRP A 63 9.76 9.18 8.01
CA TRP A 63 10.09 8.66 9.32
C TRP A 63 8.84 8.70 10.19
N LEU A 64 8.31 7.52 10.51
CA LEU A 64 6.98 7.37 11.09
C LEU A 64 7.00 6.29 12.19
N PRO A 65 6.16 6.43 13.24
CA PRO A 65 5.88 5.34 14.16
C PRO A 65 5.09 4.21 13.48
N LYS A 66 4.93 3.07 14.17
CA LYS A 66 4.15 1.90 13.69
C LYS A 66 2.66 2.22 13.58
N THR A 67 2.30 2.87 12.48
CA THR A 67 0.96 3.38 12.17
C THR A 67 0.57 2.93 10.77
N GLU A 68 -0.71 3.09 10.46
CA GLU A 68 -1.22 2.85 9.11
C GLU A 68 -0.41 3.57 8.03
N LEU A 69 -0.09 4.85 8.22
CA LEU A 69 0.66 5.62 7.21
C LEU A 69 2.03 5.01 6.92
N ALA A 70 2.70 4.42 7.93
CA ALA A 70 3.96 3.71 7.71
C ALA A 70 3.81 2.48 6.80
N CYS A 71 2.62 1.85 6.79
CA CYS A 71 2.30 0.76 5.86
C CYS A 71 1.92 1.28 4.46
N LEU A 72 1.35 2.48 4.35
CA LEU A 72 0.91 3.05 3.07
C LEU A 72 2.04 3.73 2.29
N MET A 73 3.02 4.35 2.96
CA MET A 73 4.12 5.07 2.30
C MET A 73 4.96 4.25 1.29
N PRO A 74 5.22 2.94 1.47
CA PRO A 74 5.95 2.15 0.48
C PRO A 74 5.06 1.57 -0.64
N LEU A 75 3.75 1.86 -0.62
CA LEU A 75 2.76 1.44 -1.63
C LEU A 75 2.41 2.58 -2.59
#